data_AF-A0A257TLL9-F1
#
_entry.id   AF-A0A257TLL9-F1
#
_cell.length_a   1.000
_cell.length_b   1.000
_cell.length_c   1.000
_cell.angle_alpha   90.00
_cell.angle_beta   90.00
_cell.angle_gamma   90.00
#
_symmetry.space_group_name_H-M   'P 1'
#
loop_
_entity.id
_entity.type
_entity.pdbx_description
1 polymer ?
#
loop_
_entity_poly.entity_id
_entity_poly.type
_entity_poly.pdbx_seq_one_letter_code
_entity_poly.pdbx_strand_id
1 'polypeptide(L)'
;MPEDELIPESDEIKFRYKPTAFAAISLLIIFFLYQLVGGGLTVYLFGLIPTGDQTTAFRLATMGAEIMFILVPAYFLSRIQTMQWKRLLRVRKTDWYLIVLAVVGVVSLEQLLEIYIYLQGLIPLPDVVKQFLNQYQQAIEQTYKVLIVSHSPLEFLLVLLVIAVTPAICEETL
;
A
#
# COMPACT_ATOMS: atom_id res chain seq x y z
N MET A 1 -43.18 -33.83 -17.65
CA MET A 1 -41.98 -33.45 -16.88
C MET A 1 -41.04 -32.77 -17.86
N PRO A 2 -40.94 -31.43 -17.86
CA PRO A 2 -39.77 -30.78 -18.42
C PRO A 2 -38.69 -30.66 -17.34
N GLU A 3 -37.46 -30.77 -17.78
CA GLU A 3 -36.23 -30.81 -17.01
C GLU A 3 -36.05 -29.49 -16.26
N ASP A 4 -36.05 -29.55 -14.93
CA ASP A 4 -35.51 -28.49 -14.09
C ASP A 4 -34.00 -28.41 -14.36
N GLU A 5 -33.69 -27.54 -15.31
CA GLU A 5 -32.36 -27.07 -15.67
C GLU A 5 -31.62 -26.70 -14.37
N LEU A 6 -30.63 -27.53 -14.00
CA LEU A 6 -29.74 -27.29 -12.87
C LEU A 6 -29.08 -25.92 -13.06
N ILE A 7 -29.65 -24.89 -12.45
CA ILE A 7 -28.94 -23.67 -12.12
C ILE A 7 -27.78 -24.15 -11.23
N PRO A 8 -26.50 -23.99 -11.63
CA PRO A 8 -25.40 -24.35 -10.75
C PRO A 8 -25.57 -23.55 -9.47
N GLU A 9 -25.81 -24.28 -8.39
CA GLU A 9 -25.94 -23.80 -7.03
C GLU A 9 -24.82 -22.78 -6.80
N SER A 10 -25.20 -21.51 -6.66
CA SER A 10 -24.24 -20.44 -6.41
C SER A 10 -23.43 -20.84 -5.18
N ASP A 11 -22.14 -21.12 -5.33
CA ASP A 11 -21.21 -21.50 -4.27
C ASP A 11 -21.56 -20.71 -2.99
N GLU A 12 -22.29 -21.33 -2.06
CA GLU A 12 -22.73 -20.65 -0.84
C GLU A 12 -21.47 -20.30 -0.06
N ILE A 13 -21.16 -19.01 -0.01
CA ILE A 13 -19.97 -18.51 0.66
C ILE A 13 -20.17 -18.73 2.17
N LYS A 14 -19.69 -19.85 2.67
CA LYS A 14 -19.66 -20.13 4.11
C LYS A 14 -18.57 -19.30 4.76
N PHE A 15 -18.95 -18.12 5.23
CA PHE A 15 -18.10 -17.32 6.10
C PHE A 15 -18.03 -17.94 7.49
N ARG A 16 -16.82 -18.21 7.98
CA ARG A 16 -16.62 -18.71 9.34
C ARG A 16 -16.87 -17.66 10.43
N TYR A 17 -16.65 -16.38 10.11
CA TYR A 17 -16.82 -15.23 11.00
C TYR A 17 -17.61 -14.11 10.32
N LYS A 18 -18.17 -13.18 11.11
CA LYS A 18 -18.85 -11.98 10.58
C LYS A 18 -17.89 -11.21 9.64
N PRO A 19 -18.23 -11.01 8.36
CA PRO A 19 -17.28 -10.51 7.37
C PRO A 19 -16.64 -9.16 7.70
N THR A 20 -17.43 -8.22 8.21
CA THR A 20 -16.97 -6.87 8.53
C THR A 20 -15.99 -6.84 9.71
N ALA A 21 -16.30 -7.59 10.78
CA ALA A 21 -15.44 -7.68 11.95
C ALA A 21 -14.11 -8.36 11.61
N PHE A 22 -14.14 -9.40 10.78
CA PHE A 22 -12.93 -10.06 10.32
C PHE A 22 -12.06 -9.11 9.48
N ALA A 23 -12.64 -8.42 8.48
CA ALA A 23 -11.91 -7.46 7.66
C ALA A 23 -11.26 -6.34 8.49
N ALA A 24 -11.98 -5.78 9.48
CA ALA A 24 -11.44 -4.75 10.36
C ALA A 24 -10.26 -5.26 11.20
N ILE A 25 -10.36 -6.46 11.76
CA ILE A 25 -9.27 -7.07 12.55
C ILE A 25 -8.08 -7.41 11.65
N SER A 26 -8.32 -7.98 10.46
CA SER A 26 -7.28 -8.28 9.48
C SER A 26 -6.52 -7.03 9.05
N LEU A 27 -7.23 -5.95 8.74
CA LEU A 27 -6.63 -4.67 8.37
C LEU A 27 -5.79 -4.10 9.51
N LEU A 28 -6.27 -4.19 10.76
CA LEU A 28 -5.51 -3.73 11.93
C LEU A 28 -4.21 -4.55 12.13
N ILE A 29 -4.29 -5.87 11.99
CA ILE A 29 -3.13 -6.77 12.10
C ILE A 29 -2.09 -6.45 11.02
N ILE A 30 -2.53 -6.34 9.77
CA ILE A 30 -1.65 -6.06 8.64
C ILE A 30 -1.04 -4.66 8.76
N PHE A 31 -1.84 -3.66 9.14
CA PHE A 31 -1.37 -2.31 9.42
C PHE A 31 -0.27 -2.31 10.49
N PHE A 32 -0.47 -3.03 11.61
CA PHE A 32 0.52 -3.11 12.67
C PHE A 32 1.82 -3.80 12.20
N LEU A 33 1.69 -4.92 11.49
CA LEU A 33 2.85 -5.66 10.95
C LEU A 33 3.65 -4.80 9.98
N TYR A 34 2.99 -4.19 9.00
CA TYR A 34 3.67 -3.38 8.00
C TYR A 34 4.26 -2.08 8.60
N GLN A 35 3.46 -1.32 9.35
CA GLN A 35 3.86 -0.01 9.84
C GLN A 35 4.94 -0.09 10.92
N LEU A 36 4.81 -0.99 11.89
CA LEU A 36 5.74 -1.06 13.02
C LEU A 36 6.88 -2.06 12.80
N VAL A 37 6.58 -3.25 12.28
CA VAL A 37 7.63 -4.27 12.06
C VAL A 37 8.36 -3.99 10.76
N GLY A 38 7.63 -3.83 9.65
CA GLY A 38 8.22 -3.52 8.35
C GLY A 38 8.93 -2.17 8.34
N GLY A 39 8.21 -1.09 8.70
CA GLY A 39 8.78 0.25 8.79
C GLY A 39 9.94 0.34 9.79
N GLY A 40 9.79 -0.29 10.97
CA GLY A 40 10.84 -0.34 11.99
C GLY A 40 12.10 -1.08 11.51
N LEU A 41 11.94 -2.20 10.81
CA LEU A 41 13.06 -2.95 10.23
C LEU A 41 13.81 -2.13 9.17
N THR A 42 13.09 -1.43 8.29
CA THR A 42 13.68 -0.57 7.27
C THR A 42 14.50 0.56 7.90
N VAL A 43 13.96 1.22 8.94
CA VAL A 43 14.70 2.25 9.68
C VAL A 43 15.90 1.66 10.43
N TYR A 44 15.78 0.46 10.99
CA TYR A 44 16.88 -0.21 11.68
C TYR A 44 18.03 -0.57 10.74
N LEU A 45 17.73 -1.00 9.51
CA LEU A 45 18.73 -1.42 8.54
C LEU A 45 19.38 -0.25 7.79
N PHE A 46 18.60 0.76 7.41
CA PHE A 46 19.05 1.84 6.52
C PHE A 46 19.07 3.24 7.16
N GLY A 47 18.59 3.37 8.40
CA GLY A 47 18.40 4.66 9.07
C GLY A 47 17.16 5.40 8.56
N LEU A 48 16.98 6.64 9.02
CA LEU A 48 15.87 7.52 8.61
C LEU A 48 16.05 8.09 7.19
N ILE A 49 17.28 8.18 6.71
CA ILE A 49 17.60 8.73 5.38
C ILE A 49 18.62 7.81 4.72
N PRO A 50 18.24 7.06 3.68
CA PRO A 50 19.17 6.19 2.98
C PRO A 50 20.22 7.01 2.20
N THR A 51 21.49 6.66 2.36
CA THR A 51 22.61 7.23 1.59
C THR A 51 22.65 6.69 0.17
N GLY A 52 23.18 7.48 -0.78
CA GLY A 52 23.18 7.18 -2.23
C GLY A 52 23.73 5.83 -2.67
N ASP A 53 24.59 5.19 -1.88
CA ASP A 53 25.17 3.87 -2.17
C ASP A 53 24.20 2.70 -1.85
N GLN A 54 23.15 2.96 -1.07
CA GLN A 54 22.21 1.95 -0.55
C GLN A 54 20.81 2.03 -1.19
N THR A 55 20.61 2.87 -2.20
CA THR A 55 19.29 3.17 -2.79
C THR A 55 18.59 1.92 -3.33
N THR A 56 19.32 1.07 -4.06
CA THR A 56 18.80 -0.19 -4.58
C THR A 56 18.43 -1.16 -3.46
N ALA A 57 19.27 -1.28 -2.43
CA ALA A 57 18.99 -2.15 -1.29
C ALA A 57 17.77 -1.67 -0.50
N PHE A 58 17.62 -0.36 -0.33
CA PHE A 58 16.46 0.26 0.31
C PHE A 58 15.16 0.01 -0.46
N ARG A 59 15.18 0.14 -1.79
CA ARG A 59 14.03 -0.19 -2.67
C ARG A 59 13.62 -1.65 -2.54
N LEU A 60 14.59 -2.56 -2.61
CA LEU A 60 14.34 -3.99 -2.49
C LEU A 60 13.84 -4.37 -1.09
N ALA A 61 14.35 -3.73 -0.04
CA ALA A 61 13.86 -3.92 1.32
C ALA A 61 12.42 -3.43 1.48
N THR A 62 12.07 -2.28 0.88
CA THR A 62 10.70 -1.74 0.89
C THR A 62 9.72 -2.69 0.18
N MET A 63 10.08 -3.14 -1.02
CA MET A 63 9.33 -4.14 -1.77
C MET A 63 9.18 -5.45 -0.98
N GLY A 64 10.27 -5.93 -0.37
CA GLY A 64 10.27 -7.13 0.45
C GLY A 64 9.39 -7.00 1.69
N ALA A 65 9.38 -5.82 2.32
CA ALA A 65 8.54 -5.52 3.48
C ALA A 65 7.05 -5.52 3.11
N GLU A 66 6.66 -4.95 1.98
CA GLU A 66 5.27 -5.03 1.50
C GLU A 66 4.84 -6.47 1.25
N ILE A 67 5.65 -7.23 0.51
CA ILE A 67 5.32 -8.63 0.22
C ILE A 67 5.21 -9.44 1.54
N MET A 68 6.16 -9.27 2.44
CA MET A 68 6.24 -10.05 3.68
C MET A 68 5.19 -9.64 4.73
N PHE A 69 4.89 -8.35 4.85
CA PHE A 69 4.05 -7.83 5.93
C PHE A 69 2.66 -7.37 5.49
N ILE A 70 2.38 -7.32 4.18
CA ILE A 70 1.03 -7.10 3.62
C ILE A 70 0.53 -8.37 2.94
N LEU A 71 1.19 -8.82 1.87
CA LEU A 71 0.67 -9.90 1.02
C LEU A 71 0.62 -11.26 1.73
N VAL A 72 1.68 -11.64 2.44
CA VAL A 72 1.73 -12.92 3.18
C VAL A 72 0.65 -13.00 4.28
N PRO A 73 0.50 -12.02 5.19
CA PRO A 73 -0.56 -12.07 6.19
C PRO A 73 -1.95 -11.95 5.58
N ALA A 74 -2.16 -11.15 4.52
CA ALA A 74 -3.43 -11.11 3.79
C ALA A 74 -3.80 -12.48 3.23
N TYR A 75 -2.84 -13.17 2.60
CA TYR A 75 -3.03 -14.53 2.11
C TYR A 75 -3.38 -15.51 3.25
N PHE A 76 -2.68 -15.46 4.39
CA PHE A 76 -2.96 -16.36 5.51
C PHE A 76 -4.33 -16.11 6.15
N LEU A 77 -4.68 -14.83 6.36
CA LEU A 77 -5.97 -14.42 6.93
C LEU A 77 -7.13 -14.80 6.00
N SER A 78 -6.98 -14.58 4.69
CA SER A 78 -8.02 -14.97 3.74
C SER A 78 -8.32 -16.47 3.77
N ARG A 79 -7.29 -17.31 3.92
CA ARG A 79 -7.43 -18.77 4.06
C ARG A 79 -8.21 -19.16 5.31
N ILE A 80 -8.11 -18.38 6.38
CA ILE A 80 -8.87 -18.60 7.63
C ILE A 80 -10.36 -18.31 7.43
N GLN A 81 -10.70 -17.29 6.63
CA GLN A 81 -12.09 -16.84 6.47
C GLN A 81 -12.82 -17.56 5.33
N THR A 82 -12.16 -17.73 4.19
CA THR A 82 -12.70 -18.36 2.98
C THR A 82 -11.62 -19.22 2.34
N MET A 83 -11.88 -20.52 2.16
CA MET A 83 -10.92 -21.49 1.63
C MET A 83 -10.52 -21.25 0.14
N GLN A 84 -10.94 -20.14 -0.47
CA GLN A 84 -10.80 -19.84 -1.90
C GLN A 84 -9.81 -18.70 -2.17
N TRP A 85 -8.53 -19.04 -2.31
CA TRP A 85 -7.42 -18.17 -2.73
C TRP A 85 -7.65 -17.45 -4.07
N LYS A 86 -8.43 -18.04 -4.99
CA LYS A 86 -8.79 -17.42 -6.29
C LYS A 86 -9.57 -16.11 -6.14
N ARG A 87 -10.17 -15.85 -4.98
CA ARG A 87 -10.92 -14.61 -4.73
C ARG A 87 -10.02 -13.43 -4.32
N LEU A 88 -8.79 -13.64 -3.83
CA LEU A 88 -7.85 -12.53 -3.57
C LEU A 88 -7.35 -11.90 -4.86
N LEU A 89 -7.15 -12.71 -5.90
CA LEU A 89 -6.65 -12.24 -7.20
C LEU A 89 -7.80 -12.03 -8.17
N ARG A 90 -8.95 -11.52 -7.70
CA ARG A 90 -10.10 -11.30 -8.56
C ARG A 90 -9.89 -10.04 -9.38
N VAL A 91 -8.97 -10.10 -10.33
CA VAL A 91 -8.67 -9.04 -11.29
C VAL A 91 -9.96 -8.72 -12.05
N ARG A 92 -10.64 -7.66 -11.63
CA ARG A 92 -11.85 -7.19 -12.29
C ARG A 92 -11.41 -6.28 -13.43
N LYS A 93 -11.98 -6.50 -14.62
CA LYS A 93 -11.85 -5.50 -15.68
C LYS A 93 -12.60 -4.25 -15.24
N THR A 94 -11.87 -3.16 -15.08
CA THR A 94 -12.42 -1.85 -14.73
C THR A 94 -12.66 -1.07 -16.02
N ASP A 95 -13.80 -0.38 -16.10
CA ASP A 95 -14.15 0.46 -17.24
C ASP A 95 -13.18 1.65 -17.35
N TRP A 96 -12.81 2.03 -18.58
CA TRP A 96 -11.81 3.06 -18.81
C TRP A 96 -12.19 4.44 -18.21
N TYR A 97 -13.49 4.74 -18.15
CA TYR A 97 -14.01 5.96 -17.52
C TYR A 97 -13.69 6.02 -16.03
N LEU A 98 -13.72 4.88 -15.33
CA LEU A 98 -13.38 4.81 -13.91
C LEU A 98 -11.90 5.05 -13.68
N ILE A 99 -11.03 4.63 -14.61
CA ILE A 99 -9.59 4.90 -14.56
C ILE A 99 -9.35 6.41 -14.66
N VAL A 100 -9.96 7.08 -15.65
CA VAL A 100 -9.82 8.54 -15.79
C VAL A 100 -10.37 9.27 -14.57
N LEU A 101 -11.53 8.85 -14.06
CA LEU A 101 -12.11 9.43 -12.85
C LEU A 101 -11.19 9.25 -11.63
N ALA A 102 -10.57 8.08 -11.47
CA ALA A 102 -9.60 7.82 -10.40
C ALA A 102 -8.37 8.72 -10.53
N VAL A 103 -7.81 8.87 -11.72
CA VAL A 103 -6.66 9.77 -11.96
C VAL A 103 -7.02 11.22 -11.64
N VAL A 104 -8.17 11.71 -12.11
CA VAL A 104 -8.65 13.07 -11.80
C VAL A 104 -8.86 13.22 -10.29
N GLY A 105 -9.42 12.19 -9.63
CA GLY A 105 -9.61 12.17 -8.19
C GLY A 105 -8.29 12.27 -7.41
N VAL A 106 -7.29 11.47 -7.77
CA VAL A 106 -5.96 11.49 -7.15
C VAL A 106 -5.29 12.85 -7.33
N VAL A 107 -5.24 13.37 -8.55
CA VAL A 107 -4.66 14.69 -8.83
C VAL A 107 -5.39 15.79 -8.05
N SER A 108 -6.72 15.73 -7.98
CA SER A 108 -7.50 16.71 -7.20
C SER A 108 -7.19 16.62 -5.70
N LEU A 109 -7.04 15.40 -5.17
CA LEU A 109 -6.69 15.17 -3.78
C LEU A 109 -5.29 15.71 -3.45
N GLU A 110 -4.33 15.52 -4.35
CA GLU A 110 -2.96 16.05 -4.21
C GLU A 110 -2.98 17.59 -4.07
N GLN A 111 -3.74 18.28 -4.93
CA GLN A 111 -3.88 19.74 -4.84
C GLN A 111 -4.51 20.19 -3.51
N LEU A 112 -5.53 19.47 -3.04
CA LEU A 112 -6.15 19.76 -1.74
C LEU A 112 -5.18 19.54 -0.57
N LEU A 113 -4.34 18.51 -0.65
CA LEU A 113 -3.33 18.23 0.36
C LEU A 113 -2.28 19.35 0.42
N GLU A 114 -1.86 19.88 -0.73
CA GLU A 114 -0.91 21.00 -0.78
C GLU A 114 -1.49 22.28 -0.17
N ILE A 115 -2.76 22.59 -0.47
CA ILE A 115 -3.49 23.69 0.19
C ILE A 115 -3.57 23.48 1.70
N TYR A 116 -3.88 22.26 2.14
CA TYR A 116 -3.97 21.93 3.56
C TYR A 116 -2.62 22.15 4.27
N ILE A 117 -1.51 21.69 3.69
CA ILE A 117 -0.16 21.89 4.24
C ILE A 117 0.18 23.39 4.29
N TYR A 118 -0.16 24.16 3.25
CA TYR A 118 0.04 25.61 3.24
C TYR A 118 -0.69 26.31 4.39
N LEU A 119 -1.97 25.97 4.60
CA LEU A 119 -2.77 26.51 5.71
C LEU A 119 -2.20 26.10 7.08
N GLN A 120 -1.75 24.86 7.22
CA GLN A 120 -1.10 24.37 8.44
C GLN A 120 0.19 25.15 8.73
N GLY A 121 0.94 25.56 7.69
CA GLY A 121 2.14 26.39 7.82
C GLY A 121 1.89 27.80 8.36
N LEU A 122 0.66 28.31 8.29
CA LEU A 122 0.29 29.61 8.87
C LEU A 122 0.05 29.55 10.39
N ILE A 123 -0.12 28.34 10.95
CA ILE A 123 -0.35 28.16 12.38
C ILE A 123 0.99 28.39 13.13
N PRO A 124 1.06 29.34 14.08
CA PRO A 124 2.28 29.59 14.82
C PRO A 124 2.56 28.46 15.82
N LEU A 125 3.42 27.53 15.43
CA LEU A 125 3.91 26.46 16.31
C LEU A 125 5.18 26.89 17.09
N PRO A 126 5.42 26.32 18.29
CA PRO A 126 6.68 26.48 19.01
C PRO A 126 7.88 25.99 18.18
N ASP A 127 9.05 26.63 18.32
CA ASP A 127 10.23 26.34 17.48
C ASP A 127 10.69 24.88 17.55
N VAL A 128 10.58 24.25 18.73
CA VAL A 128 10.91 22.82 18.91
C VAL A 128 10.01 21.93 18.04
N VAL A 129 8.71 22.25 17.98
CA VAL A 129 7.75 21.49 17.16
C VAL A 129 8.00 21.75 15.68
N LYS A 130 8.29 23.00 15.30
CA LYS A 130 8.63 23.36 13.91
C LYS A 130 9.88 22.63 13.43
N GLN A 131 10.94 22.61 14.23
CA GLN A 131 12.18 21.91 13.87
C GLN A 131 11.94 20.41 13.68
N PHE A 132 11.19 19.77 14.59
CA PHE A 132 10.84 18.36 14.47
C PHE A 132 10.01 18.06 13.22
N LEU A 133 8.98 18.87 12.93
CA LEU A 133 8.15 18.72 11.74
C LEU A 133 8.94 18.91 10.45
N ASN A 134 9.81 19.92 10.39
CA ASN A 134 10.66 20.17 9.23
C ASN A 134 11.64 19.02 8.99
N GLN A 135 12.24 18.46 10.05
CA GLN A 135 13.11 17.31 9.93
C GLN A 135 12.35 16.08 9.40
N TYR A 136 11.13 15.85 9.90
CA TYR A 136 10.29 14.74 9.43
C TYR A 136 9.87 14.93 7.95
N GLN A 137 9.47 16.14 7.57
CA GLN A 137 9.13 16.47 6.18
C GLN A 137 10.32 16.26 5.25
N GLN A 138 11.51 16.72 5.64
CA GLN A 138 12.74 16.50 4.87
C GLN A 138 13.07 15.01 4.76
N ALA A 139 12.93 14.24 5.84
CA ALA A 139 13.18 12.79 5.80
C ALA A 139 12.22 12.07 4.83
N ILE A 140 10.94 12.46 4.84
CA ILE A 140 9.93 11.96 3.89
C ILE A 140 10.32 12.32 2.45
N GLU A 141 10.61 13.59 2.18
CA GLU A 141 10.93 14.06 0.83
C GLU A 141 12.20 13.37 0.28
N GLN A 142 13.23 13.23 1.10
CA GLN A 142 14.47 12.54 0.71
C GLN A 142 14.22 11.06 0.46
N THR A 143 13.41 10.41 1.30
CA THR A 143 13.03 9.00 1.10
C THR A 143 12.28 8.82 -0.22
N TYR A 144 11.31 9.69 -0.53
CA TYR A 144 10.60 9.66 -1.82
C TYR A 144 11.54 9.89 -3.02
N LYS A 145 12.47 10.84 -2.92
CA LYS A 145 13.48 11.06 -3.97
C LYS A 145 14.34 9.82 -4.19
N VAL A 146 14.82 9.18 -3.12
CA VAL A 146 15.61 7.95 -3.21
C VAL A 146 14.80 6.82 -3.83
N LEU A 147 13.51 6.71 -3.52
CA LEU A 147 12.65 5.71 -4.12
C LEU A 147 12.46 5.96 -5.63
N ILE A 148 12.14 7.19 -6.04
CA ILE A 148 11.65 7.49 -7.40
C ILE A 148 12.76 7.82 -8.41
N VAL A 149 13.87 8.42 -8.00
CA VAL A 149 14.92 8.90 -8.92
C VAL A 149 15.69 7.73 -9.52
N SER A 150 15.62 7.54 -10.84
CA SER A 150 16.39 6.52 -11.57
C SER A 150 17.41 7.16 -12.51
N HIS A 151 18.63 6.63 -12.55
CA HIS A 151 19.70 7.12 -13.42
C HIS A 151 19.88 6.29 -14.71
N SER A 152 19.19 5.15 -14.83
CA SER A 152 19.24 4.30 -16.02
C SER A 152 17.87 3.68 -16.37
N PRO A 153 17.63 3.25 -17.62
CA PRO A 153 16.36 2.61 -18.00
C PRO A 153 16.06 1.32 -17.25
N LEU A 154 17.08 0.54 -16.89
CA LEU A 154 16.92 -0.70 -16.12
C LEU A 154 16.57 -0.40 -14.66
N GLU A 155 17.19 0.64 -14.09
CA GLU A 155 16.84 1.12 -12.77
C GLU A 155 15.42 1.70 -12.73
N PHE A 156 14.98 2.39 -13.79
CA PHE A 156 13.61 2.86 -13.92
C PHE A 156 12.59 1.72 -13.90
N LEU A 157 12.86 0.60 -14.59
CA LEU A 157 12.00 -0.58 -14.52
C LEU A 157 11.92 -1.15 -13.10
N LEU A 158 13.04 -1.17 -12.37
CA LEU A 158 13.05 -1.59 -10.97
C LEU A 158 12.23 -0.64 -10.09
N VAL A 159 12.37 0.67 -10.28
CA VAL A 159 11.57 1.68 -9.57
C VAL A 159 10.08 1.49 -9.84
N LEU A 160 9.69 1.29 -11.10
CA LEU A 160 8.30 1.04 -11.48
C LEU A 160 7.76 -0.25 -10.84
N LEU A 161 8.57 -1.30 -10.80
CA LEU A 161 8.21 -2.55 -10.14
C LEU A 161 8.02 -2.38 -8.63
N VAL A 162 8.92 -1.64 -7.98
CA VAL A 162 8.93 -1.43 -6.53
C VAL A 162 7.84 -0.47 -6.06
N ILE A 163 7.59 0.62 -6.78
CA ILE A 163 6.71 1.72 -6.32
C ILE A 163 5.32 1.67 -6.92
N ALA A 164 5.16 1.10 -8.13
CA ALA A 164 3.85 1.05 -8.76
C ALA A 164 3.27 -0.37 -8.73
N VAL A 165 4.03 -1.37 -9.19
CA VAL A 165 3.49 -2.73 -9.40
C VAL A 165 3.31 -3.48 -8.09
N THR A 166 4.34 -3.50 -7.23
CA THR A 166 4.29 -4.25 -5.97
C THR A 166 3.21 -3.72 -5.03
N PRO A 167 3.09 -2.40 -4.78
CA PRO A 167 2.03 -1.86 -3.94
C PRO A 167 0.65 -2.14 -4.54
N ALA A 168 0.47 -1.94 -5.85
CA ALA A 168 -0.82 -2.21 -6.50
C ALA A 168 -1.28 -3.67 -6.33
N ILE A 169 -0.35 -4.63 -6.43
CA ILE A 169 -0.68 -6.04 -6.21
C ILE A 169 -0.98 -6.30 -4.72
N CYS A 170 -0.16 -5.78 -3.81
CA CYS A 170 -0.35 -6.02 -2.38
C CYS A 170 -1.64 -5.37 -1.86
N GLU A 171 -1.95 -4.15 -2.29
CA GLU A 171 -3.15 -3.41 -1.89
C GLU A 171 -4.43 -4.01 -2.50
N GLU A 172 -4.41 -4.48 -3.75
CA GLU A 172 -5.59 -5.15 -4.35
C GLU A 172 -5.94 -6.47 -3.63
N THR A 173 -4.96 -7.11 -2.98
CA THR A 173 -5.19 -8.36 -2.23
C THR A 173 -5.70 -8.15 -0.80
N LEU A 174 -5.63 -6.94 -0.27
CA LEU A 174 -6.05 -6.57 1.09
C LEU A 174 -7.57 -6.37 1.16
#